data_AF-A0A9P7D0Y1-F1
#
_entry.id   AF-A0A9P7D0Y1-F1
#
_cell.length_a   1.000
_cell.length_b   1.000
_cell.length_c   1.000
_cell.angle_alpha   90.00
_cell.angle_beta   90.00
_cell.angle_gamma   90.00
#
_symmetry.space_group_name_H-M   'P 1'
#
loop_
_entity.id
_entity.type
_entity.pdbx_description
1 polymer ?
#
loop_
_entity_poly.entity_id
_entity_poly.type
_entity_poly.pdbx_seq_one_letter_code
_entity_poly.pdbx_strand_id
1 'polypeptide(L)'
;MLLCPGRSIFIPTVIHWLRNSTYPWTIPEDKFSDVLADISRAVYSNPGNFQYDDGLNLAYHIVSQRVHEWRGHFGSTAISILMTFFSSTNEFKTKEARKAYAKYQLKDSRFVYEDPDNEDSPGAFLSEFILRVFTVQLNATQGHQIIDSLHWELPTYSTALALTTTAAEHALILACNNLIVEDNLDQGKHKFMLMLNHATNKMTNTGTAFSSANWETDTIAYMQQIEELPFNRLKEIIQRSQRYMKHSPHKGLDELEDDDGSQNFVGYYMRACLPASNH
;
A
#
# COMPACT_ATOMS: atom_id res chain seq x y z
N MET A 1 17.85 23.51 8.01
CA MET A 1 16.39 23.58 7.76
C MET A 1 15.71 22.91 8.93
N LEU A 2 15.36 23.68 9.98
CA LEU A 2 14.66 23.16 11.16
C LEU A 2 13.34 22.55 10.70
N LEU A 3 13.13 21.27 10.98
CA LEU A 3 11.86 20.59 10.73
C LEU A 3 10.80 21.29 11.58
N CYS A 4 9.93 22.09 10.97
CA CYS A 4 8.74 22.58 11.66
C CYS A 4 8.01 21.36 12.24
N PRO A 5 7.74 21.32 13.57
CA PRO A 5 7.14 20.15 14.24
C PRO A 5 5.84 19.65 13.58
N GLY A 6 5.08 20.56 12.96
CA GLY A 6 3.85 20.19 12.25
C GLY A 6 4.05 19.39 10.96
N ARG A 7 5.24 19.38 10.33
CA ARG A 7 5.45 18.66 9.06
C ARG A 7 5.33 17.14 9.24
N SER A 8 5.76 16.60 10.38
CA SER A 8 5.65 15.18 10.73
C SER A 8 4.26 14.77 11.21
N ILE A 9 3.32 15.72 11.36
CA ILE A 9 1.94 15.47 11.83
C ILE A 9 0.94 15.73 10.70
N PHE A 10 1.12 16.82 9.94
CA PHE A 10 0.19 17.28 8.92
C PHE A 10 -0.03 16.23 7.81
N ILE A 11 1.03 15.74 7.17
CA ILE A 11 0.90 14.75 6.09
C ILE A 11 0.33 13.42 6.60
N PRO A 12 0.79 12.84 7.71
CA PRO A 12 0.16 11.67 8.29
C PRO A 12 -1.32 11.86 8.61
N THR A 13 -1.74 13.07 9.01
CA THR A 13 -3.14 13.39 9.29
C THR A 13 -3.98 13.46 8.02
N VAL A 14 -3.45 14.03 6.93
CA VAL A 14 -4.11 13.99 5.61
C VAL A 14 -4.27 12.56 5.12
N ILE A 15 -3.22 11.73 5.22
CA ILE A 15 -3.27 10.33 4.80
C ILE A 15 -4.19 9.51 5.71
N HIS A 16 -4.26 9.85 7.00
CA HIS A 16 -5.20 9.26 7.93
C HIS A 16 -6.63 9.53 7.51
N TRP A 17 -6.94 10.76 7.11
CA TRP A 17 -8.24 11.09 6.54
C TRP A 17 -8.50 10.29 5.26
N LEU A 18 -7.56 10.29 4.31
CA LEU A 18 -7.76 9.60 3.02
C LEU A 18 -8.06 8.11 3.12
N ARG A 19 -7.57 7.41 4.15
CA ARG A 19 -7.72 5.97 4.31
C ARG A 19 -9.16 5.48 4.35
N ASN A 20 -10.08 6.35 4.78
CA ASN A 20 -11.51 6.09 4.92
C ASN A 20 -12.35 6.88 3.91
N SER A 21 -11.71 7.59 2.98
CA SER A 21 -12.42 8.43 2.03
C SER A 21 -13.16 7.62 0.97
N THR A 22 -14.00 8.28 0.17
CA THR A 22 -14.57 7.70 -1.05
C THR A 22 -13.73 8.08 -2.28
N TYR A 23 -12.51 8.58 -2.08
CA TYR A 23 -11.68 9.22 -3.10
C TYR A 23 -10.32 8.51 -3.27
N PRO A 24 -10.32 7.24 -3.72
CA PRO A 24 -9.09 6.45 -3.83
C PRO A 24 -8.05 7.09 -4.73
N TRP A 25 -8.49 7.80 -5.77
CA TRP A 25 -7.63 8.36 -6.81
C TRP A 25 -7.80 9.86 -7.03
N THR A 26 -9.04 10.35 -7.04
CA THR A 26 -9.34 11.76 -7.34
C THR A 26 -10.19 12.35 -6.22
N ILE A 27 -9.71 13.45 -5.64
CA ILE A 27 -10.42 14.19 -4.58
C ILE A 27 -10.93 15.49 -5.20
N PRO A 28 -12.22 15.85 -5.03
CA PRO A 28 -12.72 17.16 -5.42
C PRO A 28 -11.89 18.28 -4.77
N GLU A 29 -11.53 19.31 -5.54
CA GLU A 29 -10.62 20.37 -5.11
C GLU A 29 -11.16 21.18 -3.92
N ASP A 30 -12.46 21.50 -3.96
CA ASP A 30 -13.20 22.13 -2.88
C ASP A 30 -13.14 21.30 -1.60
N LYS A 31 -13.46 20.01 -1.72
CA LYS A 31 -13.44 19.07 -0.59
C LYS A 31 -12.04 18.92 -0.01
N PHE A 32 -11.02 18.85 -0.86
CA PHE A 32 -9.65 18.69 -0.41
C PHE A 32 -9.16 19.96 0.29
N SER A 33 -9.49 21.13 -0.26
CA SER A 33 -9.14 22.42 0.32
C SER A 33 -9.74 22.61 1.73
N ASP A 34 -11.02 22.24 1.91
CA ASP A 34 -11.68 22.28 3.22
C ASP A 34 -10.97 21.39 4.25
N VAL A 35 -10.62 20.16 3.85
CA VAL A 35 -9.90 19.22 4.71
C VAL A 35 -8.51 19.75 5.08
N LEU A 36 -7.78 20.31 4.13
CA LEU A 36 -6.45 20.89 4.40
C LEU A 36 -6.55 22.09 5.34
N ALA A 37 -7.58 22.92 5.21
CA ALA A 37 -7.84 24.04 6.11
C ALA A 37 -8.09 23.57 7.56
N ASP A 38 -8.92 22.54 7.73
CA ASP A 38 -9.22 21.97 9.05
C ASP A 38 -7.99 21.32 9.69
N ILE A 39 -7.23 20.54 8.92
CA ILE A 39 -5.96 19.95 9.41
C ILE A 39 -4.95 21.05 9.74
N SER A 40 -4.84 22.09 8.90
CA SER A 40 -3.93 23.21 9.14
C SER A 40 -4.26 23.91 10.44
N ARG A 41 -5.54 24.19 10.67
CA ARG A 41 -6.01 24.76 11.93
C ARG A 41 -5.67 23.83 13.10
N ALA A 42 -5.96 22.54 13.02
CA ALA A 42 -5.71 21.61 14.13
C ALA A 42 -4.21 21.43 14.46
N VAL A 43 -3.33 21.40 13.44
CA VAL A 43 -1.89 21.13 13.59
C VAL A 43 -1.08 22.39 13.90
N TYR A 44 -1.47 23.54 13.33
CA TYR A 44 -0.71 24.79 13.41
C TYR A 44 -1.39 25.90 14.23
N SER A 45 -2.47 25.60 14.97
CA SER A 45 -3.07 26.55 15.94
C SER A 45 -2.13 26.84 17.11
N ASN A 46 -1.07 27.58 16.81
CA ASN A 46 -0.44 28.51 17.72
C ASN A 46 -0.98 29.89 17.29
N PRO A 47 -1.56 30.71 18.19
CA PRO A 47 -2.32 31.92 17.85
C PRO A 47 -1.49 33.10 17.29
N GLY A 48 -0.37 32.82 16.62
CA GLY A 48 0.67 33.79 16.31
C GLY A 48 0.77 34.30 14.87
N ASN A 49 0.81 33.46 13.83
CA ASN A 49 1.39 33.93 12.55
C ASN A 49 1.09 33.08 11.30
N PHE A 50 -0.16 33.00 10.83
CA PHE A 50 -0.38 32.63 9.43
C PHE A 50 -1.51 33.46 8.83
N GLN A 51 -1.12 34.49 8.06
CA GLN A 51 -2.01 35.12 7.08
C GLN A 51 -2.27 34.12 5.95
N TYR A 52 -3.55 33.94 5.66
CA TYR A 52 -4.14 32.73 5.06
C TYR A 52 -4.09 32.68 3.52
N ASP A 53 -3.59 33.71 2.83
CA ASP A 53 -3.97 33.89 1.41
C ASP A 53 -3.02 33.26 0.37
N ASP A 54 -1.69 33.33 0.53
CA ASP A 54 -0.74 32.82 -0.49
C ASP A 54 -0.17 31.41 -0.16
N GLY A 55 -0.21 30.99 1.11
CA GLY A 55 0.38 29.73 1.54
C GLY A 55 -0.44 28.48 1.19
N LEU A 56 -1.75 28.64 0.99
CA LEU A 56 -2.68 27.52 0.83
C LEU A 56 -2.52 26.82 -0.53
N ASN A 57 -2.28 27.57 -1.61
CA ASN A 57 -2.03 27.00 -2.94
C ASN A 57 -0.74 26.18 -2.99
N LEU A 58 0.35 26.68 -2.39
CA LEU A 58 1.60 25.93 -2.31
C LEU A 58 1.44 24.69 -1.43
N ALA A 59 0.75 24.80 -0.29
CA ALA A 59 0.44 23.66 0.57
C ALA A 59 -0.39 22.61 -0.19
N TYR A 60 -1.40 23.03 -0.95
CA TYR A 60 -2.24 22.15 -1.77
C TYR A 60 -1.40 21.33 -2.75
N HIS A 61 -0.50 21.96 -3.51
CA HIS A 61 0.36 21.25 -4.47
C HIS A 61 1.32 20.28 -3.79
N ILE A 62 1.97 20.71 -2.70
CA ILE A 62 2.88 19.85 -1.94
C ILE A 62 2.13 18.62 -1.39
N VAL A 63 0.95 18.84 -0.80
CA VAL A 63 0.17 17.75 -0.20
C VAL A 63 -0.39 16.84 -1.29
N SER A 64 -0.89 17.39 -2.40
CA SER A 64 -1.33 16.62 -3.57
C SER A 64 -0.22 15.71 -4.09
N GLN A 65 1.01 16.23 -4.19
CA GLN A 65 2.17 15.41 -4.55
C GLN A 65 2.40 14.29 -3.53
N ARG A 66 2.34 14.57 -2.23
CA ARG A 66 2.51 13.55 -1.17
C ARG A 66 1.43 12.48 -1.21
N VAL A 67 0.19 12.84 -1.54
CA VAL A 67 -0.91 11.89 -1.74
C VAL A 67 -0.64 11.02 -2.97
N HIS A 68 -0.15 11.59 -4.07
CA HIS A 68 0.25 10.83 -5.24
C HIS A 68 1.39 9.84 -4.94
N GLU A 69 2.42 10.28 -4.23
CA GLU A 69 3.53 9.43 -3.77
C GLU A 69 3.01 8.30 -2.86
N TRP A 70 2.12 8.60 -1.92
CA TRP A 70 1.50 7.61 -1.03
C TRP A 70 0.74 6.52 -1.80
N ARG A 71 -0.07 6.89 -2.81
CA ARG A 71 -0.74 5.92 -3.69
C ARG A 71 0.27 5.06 -4.45
N GLY A 72 1.28 5.70 -5.03
CA GLY A 72 2.35 5.00 -5.76
C GLY A 72 3.14 4.02 -4.89
N HIS A 73 3.28 4.30 -3.60
CA HIS A 73 3.97 3.41 -2.65
C HIS A 73 3.27 2.06 -2.46
N PHE A 74 1.94 1.95 -2.61
CA PHE A 74 1.28 0.64 -2.56
C PHE A 74 1.75 -0.25 -3.70
N GLY A 75 1.68 0.24 -4.94
CA GLY A 75 2.09 -0.51 -6.13
C GLY A 75 3.55 -0.94 -6.08
N SER A 76 4.47 -0.03 -5.75
CA SER A 76 5.90 -0.36 -5.65
C SER A 76 6.21 -1.34 -4.52
N THR A 77 5.53 -1.21 -3.37
CA THR A 77 5.70 -2.12 -2.23
C THR A 77 5.17 -3.52 -2.54
N ALA A 78 4.00 -3.63 -3.18
CA ALA A 78 3.44 -4.91 -3.59
C ALA A 78 4.37 -5.68 -4.54
N ILE A 79 4.95 -4.99 -5.52
CA ILE A 79 5.93 -5.59 -6.42
C ILE A 79 7.18 -6.02 -5.65
N SER A 80 7.70 -5.17 -4.76
CA SER A 80 8.89 -5.51 -3.97
C SER A 80 8.66 -6.75 -3.07
N ILE A 81 7.51 -6.85 -2.43
CA ILE A 81 7.14 -8.01 -1.61
C ILE A 81 7.03 -9.27 -2.47
N LEU A 82 6.33 -9.20 -3.62
CA LEU A 82 6.16 -10.33 -4.52
C LEU A 82 7.51 -10.83 -5.07
N MET A 83 8.39 -9.91 -5.46
CA MET A 83 9.72 -10.27 -5.97
C MET A 83 10.62 -10.84 -4.88
N THR A 84 10.57 -10.27 -3.67
CA THR A 84 11.29 -10.84 -2.51
C THR A 84 10.83 -12.26 -2.22
N PHE A 85 9.52 -12.51 -2.28
CA PHE A 85 8.97 -13.85 -2.15
C PHE A 85 9.50 -14.79 -3.24
N PHE A 86 9.46 -14.39 -4.51
CA PHE A 86 10.01 -15.19 -5.61
C PHE A 86 11.50 -15.48 -5.49
N SER A 87 12.29 -14.55 -4.98
CA SER A 87 13.73 -14.74 -4.74
C SER A 87 14.01 -15.63 -3.51
N SER A 88 13.08 -15.74 -2.57
CA SER A 88 13.26 -16.49 -1.32
C SER A 88 13.11 -18.01 -1.46
N THR A 89 12.59 -18.50 -2.59
CA THR A 89 12.38 -19.94 -2.83
C THR A 89 12.91 -20.39 -4.19
N ASN A 90 13.49 -21.59 -4.20
CA ASN A 90 14.01 -22.20 -5.42
C ASN A 90 12.92 -22.53 -6.44
N GLU A 91 11.66 -22.66 -6.00
CA GLU A 91 10.50 -22.99 -6.86
C GLU A 91 10.21 -21.91 -7.90
N PHE A 92 10.51 -20.64 -7.59
CA PHE A 92 10.20 -19.50 -8.45
C PHE A 92 11.43 -18.92 -9.15
N LYS A 93 12.46 -19.75 -9.41
CA LYS A 93 13.66 -19.33 -10.15
C LYS A 93 13.39 -19.02 -11.63
N THR A 94 12.39 -19.64 -12.23
CA THR A 94 12.05 -19.45 -13.65
C THR A 94 10.89 -18.47 -13.81
N LYS A 95 10.86 -17.77 -14.95
CA LYS A 95 9.76 -16.86 -15.29
C LYS A 95 8.44 -17.63 -15.41
N GLU A 96 8.50 -18.84 -15.94
CA GLU A 96 7.36 -19.74 -16.14
C GLU A 96 6.73 -20.14 -14.81
N ALA A 97 7.53 -20.46 -13.79
CA ALA A 97 7.03 -20.81 -12.46
C ALA A 97 6.36 -19.60 -11.78
N ARG A 98 6.96 -18.40 -11.87
CA ARG A 98 6.38 -17.16 -11.35
C ARG A 98 5.07 -16.81 -12.03
N LYS A 99 5.00 -16.97 -13.35
CA LYS A 99 3.78 -16.78 -14.14
C LYS A 99 2.69 -17.78 -13.71
N ALA A 100 3.04 -19.04 -13.53
CA ALA A 100 2.09 -20.06 -13.07
C ALA A 100 1.53 -19.72 -11.68
N TYR A 101 2.40 -19.34 -10.74
CA TYR A 101 1.98 -18.86 -9.42
C TYR A 101 1.05 -17.64 -9.52
N ALA A 102 1.44 -16.61 -10.28
CA ALA A 102 0.65 -15.41 -10.41
C ALA A 102 -0.74 -15.68 -11.02
N LYS A 103 -0.80 -16.52 -12.06
CA LYS A 103 -2.07 -16.94 -12.67
C LYS A 103 -2.96 -17.70 -11.69
N TYR A 104 -2.36 -18.55 -10.85
CA TYR A 104 -3.09 -19.28 -9.82
C TYR A 104 -3.65 -18.35 -8.75
N GLN A 105 -2.85 -17.40 -8.27
CA GLN A 105 -3.26 -16.40 -7.28
C GLN A 105 -4.33 -15.44 -7.79
N LEU A 106 -4.29 -15.07 -9.08
CA LEU A 106 -5.30 -14.20 -9.71
C LEU A 106 -6.63 -14.90 -9.95
N LYS A 107 -6.65 -16.22 -10.07
CA LYS A 107 -7.89 -16.97 -10.24
C LYS A 107 -8.76 -16.77 -9.00
N ASP A 108 -10.01 -16.32 -9.18
CA ASP A 108 -10.99 -16.09 -8.11
C ASP A 108 -10.46 -15.21 -6.96
N SER A 109 -9.54 -14.29 -7.29
CA SER A 109 -8.85 -13.39 -6.35
C SER A 109 -8.22 -14.11 -5.15
N ARG A 110 -7.72 -15.33 -5.33
CA ARG A 110 -7.14 -16.17 -4.26
C ARG A 110 -6.09 -15.44 -3.41
N PHE A 111 -5.37 -14.50 -4.00
CA PHE A 111 -4.37 -13.67 -3.33
C PHE A 111 -4.90 -12.83 -2.16
N VAL A 112 -6.21 -12.64 -1.99
CA VAL A 112 -6.77 -11.88 -0.86
C VAL A 112 -7.00 -12.75 0.37
N TYR A 113 -7.16 -14.06 0.20
CA TYR A 113 -7.56 -14.98 1.26
C TYR A 113 -6.35 -15.51 2.03
N GLU A 114 -6.52 -15.70 3.34
CA GLU A 114 -5.53 -16.37 4.19
C GLU A 114 -5.35 -17.83 3.79
N ASP A 115 -6.46 -18.52 3.57
CA ASP A 115 -6.50 -19.89 3.07
C ASP A 115 -7.52 -19.99 1.93
N PRO A 116 -7.07 -19.78 0.68
CA PRO A 116 -7.96 -19.81 -0.49
C PRO A 116 -8.54 -21.19 -0.81
N ASP A 117 -8.08 -22.27 -0.17
CA ASP A 117 -8.62 -23.62 -0.35
C ASP A 117 -9.64 -24.00 0.75
N ASN A 118 -9.82 -23.13 1.75
CA ASN A 118 -10.80 -23.32 2.82
C ASN A 118 -12.10 -22.57 2.52
N GLU A 119 -13.13 -23.30 2.09
CA GLU A 119 -14.44 -22.71 1.73
C GLU A 119 -15.22 -22.16 2.94
N ASP A 120 -15.04 -22.73 4.14
CA ASP A 120 -15.82 -22.37 5.33
C ASP A 120 -15.33 -21.07 5.98
N SER A 121 -14.01 -20.82 5.94
CA SER A 121 -13.40 -19.62 6.51
C SER A 121 -12.13 -19.25 5.75
N PRO A 122 -12.26 -18.71 4.52
CA PRO A 122 -11.11 -18.41 3.68
C PRO A 122 -10.24 -17.26 4.23
N GLY A 123 -10.77 -16.47 5.18
CA GLY A 123 -10.05 -15.34 5.76
C GLY A 123 -9.83 -14.21 4.75
N ALA A 124 -10.93 -13.60 4.29
CA ALA A 124 -10.87 -12.49 3.32
C ALA A 124 -9.97 -11.34 3.80
N PHE A 125 -9.10 -10.87 2.90
CA PHE A 125 -8.09 -9.82 3.10
C PHE A 125 -7.03 -10.13 4.18
N LEU A 126 -6.88 -11.38 4.59
CA LEU A 126 -5.88 -11.82 5.56
C LEU A 126 -4.69 -12.55 4.97
N SER A 127 -4.60 -12.63 3.64
CA SER A 127 -3.39 -13.17 3.01
C SER A 127 -2.16 -12.40 3.50
N GLU A 128 -1.05 -13.13 3.70
CA GLU A 128 0.20 -12.51 4.11
C GLU A 128 0.64 -11.40 3.14
N PHE A 129 0.33 -11.58 1.85
CA PHE A 129 0.65 -10.58 0.83
C PHE A 129 -0.11 -9.26 1.06
N ILE A 130 -1.42 -9.32 1.30
CA ILE A 130 -2.26 -8.15 1.63
C ILE A 130 -1.78 -7.49 2.92
N LEU A 131 -1.56 -8.28 3.98
CA LEU A 131 -1.15 -7.75 5.29
C LEU A 131 0.20 -7.01 5.21
N ARG A 132 1.16 -7.52 4.43
CA ARG A 132 2.46 -6.87 4.22
C ARG A 132 2.33 -5.59 3.41
N VAL A 133 1.53 -5.57 2.33
CA VAL A 133 1.30 -4.36 1.53
C VAL A 133 0.56 -3.29 2.35
N PHE A 134 -0.40 -3.68 3.19
CA PHE A 134 -1.17 -2.77 4.03
C PHE A 134 -0.31 -1.99 5.03
N THR A 135 0.89 -2.47 5.35
CA THR A 135 1.85 -1.72 6.18
C THR A 135 2.20 -0.35 5.61
N VAL A 136 2.08 -0.13 4.29
CA VAL A 136 2.23 1.19 3.66
C VAL A 136 1.33 2.23 4.33
N GLN A 137 0.05 1.87 4.55
CA GLN A 137 -0.90 2.74 5.20
C GLN A 137 -0.56 3.01 6.68
N LEU A 138 -0.19 1.95 7.40
CA LEU A 138 0.10 2.05 8.82
C LEU A 138 1.34 2.92 9.07
N ASN A 139 2.38 2.77 8.24
CA ASN A 139 3.59 3.59 8.31
C ASN A 139 3.30 5.05 7.94
N ALA A 140 2.51 5.28 6.87
CA ALA A 140 2.22 6.63 6.39
C ALA A 140 1.37 7.46 7.35
N THR A 141 0.69 6.82 8.30
CA THR A 141 -0.14 7.49 9.31
C THR A 141 0.50 7.54 10.70
N GLN A 142 1.77 7.14 10.84
CA GLN A 142 2.47 7.33 12.12
C GLN A 142 2.57 8.82 12.46
N GLY A 143 2.18 9.17 13.70
CA GLY A 143 2.18 10.55 14.18
C GLY A 143 1.01 11.42 13.71
N HIS A 144 -0.03 10.84 13.09
CA HIS A 144 -1.25 11.58 12.77
C HIS A 144 -1.94 12.13 14.03
N GLN A 145 -2.65 13.24 13.86
CA GLN A 145 -3.53 13.82 14.86
C GLN A 145 -4.98 13.48 14.53
N ILE A 146 -5.78 13.18 15.55
CA ILE A 146 -7.23 13.00 15.39
C ILE A 146 -7.89 14.38 15.40
N ILE A 147 -8.78 14.62 14.43
CA ILE A 147 -9.50 15.88 14.29
C ILE A 147 -10.99 15.57 14.28
N ASP A 148 -11.71 16.06 15.28
CA ASP A 148 -13.12 15.73 15.50
C ASP A 148 -14.01 16.10 14.29
N SER A 149 -13.73 17.22 13.61
CA SER A 149 -14.48 17.64 12.41
C SER A 149 -14.31 16.71 11.21
N LEU A 150 -13.28 15.87 11.22
CA LEU A 150 -12.91 14.97 10.14
C LEU A 150 -12.98 13.49 10.54
N HIS A 151 -13.49 13.18 11.74
CA HIS A 151 -13.53 11.84 12.28
C HIS A 151 -14.75 11.07 11.77
N TRP A 152 -14.55 9.82 11.31
CA TRP A 152 -15.63 8.86 11.04
C TRP A 152 -15.97 8.06 12.28
N GLU A 153 -17.25 7.91 12.63
CA GLU A 153 -17.67 7.16 13.83
C GLU A 153 -17.03 5.76 13.92
N LEU A 154 -16.79 5.11 12.78
CA LEU A 154 -16.09 3.83 12.69
C LEU A 154 -14.99 3.86 11.61
N PRO A 155 -13.77 3.36 11.90
CA PRO A 155 -12.72 3.28 10.90
C PRO A 155 -12.96 2.09 9.96
N THR A 156 -13.27 2.37 8.69
CA THR A 156 -13.52 1.35 7.67
C THR A 156 -12.26 0.93 6.92
N TYR A 157 -11.23 1.80 6.85
CA TYR A 157 -10.02 1.66 6.05
C TYR A 157 -10.29 1.32 4.57
N SER A 158 -11.50 1.61 4.07
CA SER A 158 -11.98 1.16 2.76
C SER A 158 -11.03 1.55 1.63
N THR A 159 -10.64 2.82 1.56
CA THR A 159 -9.69 3.29 0.54
C THR A 159 -8.35 2.60 0.62
N ALA A 160 -7.76 2.54 1.82
CA ALA A 160 -6.40 2.05 1.99
C ALA A 160 -6.29 0.55 1.73
N LEU A 161 -7.30 -0.22 2.18
CA LEU A 161 -7.35 -1.66 1.95
C LEU A 161 -7.70 -1.97 0.50
N ALA A 162 -8.52 -1.15 -0.16
CA ALA A 162 -8.77 -1.29 -1.59
C ALA A 162 -7.49 -1.02 -2.41
N LEU A 163 -6.79 0.09 -2.17
CA LEU A 163 -5.50 0.38 -2.83
C LEU A 163 -4.46 -0.73 -2.58
N THR A 164 -4.44 -1.30 -1.37
CA THR A 164 -3.60 -2.46 -1.03
C THR A 164 -3.92 -3.65 -1.91
N THR A 165 -5.22 -3.97 -2.04
CA THR A 165 -5.71 -5.12 -2.80
C THR A 165 -5.44 -4.93 -4.29
N THR A 166 -5.75 -3.77 -4.83
CA THR A 166 -5.48 -3.42 -6.21
C THR A 166 -3.98 -3.42 -6.52
N ALA A 167 -3.13 -2.97 -5.60
CA ALA A 167 -1.67 -3.03 -5.77
C ALA A 167 -1.15 -4.47 -5.79
N ALA A 168 -1.69 -5.35 -4.95
CA ALA A 168 -1.35 -6.77 -4.94
C ALA A 168 -1.77 -7.45 -6.27
N GLU A 169 -2.99 -7.20 -6.73
CA GLU A 169 -3.47 -7.68 -8.03
C GLU A 169 -2.61 -7.16 -9.18
N HIS A 170 -2.30 -5.86 -9.17
CA HIS A 170 -1.41 -5.23 -10.15
C HIS A 170 -0.06 -5.94 -10.22
N ALA A 171 0.60 -6.16 -9.08
CA ALA A 171 1.88 -6.85 -9.02
C ALA A 171 1.81 -8.27 -9.61
N LEU A 172 0.74 -9.01 -9.32
CA LEU A 172 0.51 -10.35 -9.87
C LEU A 172 0.24 -10.32 -11.38
N ILE A 173 -0.52 -9.36 -11.88
CA ILE A 173 -0.77 -9.19 -13.32
C ILE A 173 0.54 -8.89 -14.06
N LEU A 174 1.41 -8.05 -13.50
CA LEU A 174 2.73 -7.80 -14.09
C LEU A 174 3.59 -9.07 -14.11
N ALA A 175 3.57 -9.87 -13.04
CA ALA A 175 4.29 -11.15 -12.99
C ALA A 175 3.72 -12.17 -14.00
N CYS A 176 2.40 -12.30 -14.08
CA CYS A 176 1.70 -13.19 -15.01
C CYS A 176 2.02 -12.87 -16.48
N ASN A 177 2.16 -11.58 -16.78
CA ASN A 177 2.45 -11.08 -18.13
C ASN A 177 3.96 -10.95 -18.41
N ASN A 178 4.84 -11.38 -17.48
CA ASN A 178 6.30 -11.24 -17.60
C ASN A 178 6.78 -9.78 -17.82
N LEU A 179 6.06 -8.80 -17.26
CA LEU A 179 6.33 -7.38 -17.41
C LEU A 179 7.26 -6.82 -16.32
N ILE A 180 7.61 -7.64 -15.32
CA ILE A 180 8.64 -7.32 -14.33
C ILE A 180 9.99 -7.76 -14.89
N VAL A 181 10.86 -6.79 -15.16
CA VAL A 181 12.24 -7.02 -15.60
C VAL A 181 13.13 -7.01 -14.37
N GLU A 182 13.74 -8.16 -14.07
CA GLU A 182 14.83 -8.24 -13.11
C GLU A 182 16.08 -7.65 -13.76
N ASP A 183 16.50 -6.48 -13.30
CA ASP A 183 17.80 -5.93 -13.64
C ASP A 183 18.72 -6.19 -12.45
N ASN A 184 19.86 -6.85 -12.69
CA ASN A 184 20.90 -7.22 -11.70
C ASN A 184 20.37 -7.44 -10.26
N LEU A 185 20.04 -8.70 -9.95
CA LEU A 185 19.52 -9.17 -8.65
C LEU A 185 20.31 -8.62 -7.44
N ASP A 186 21.59 -8.29 -7.62
CA ASP A 186 22.50 -7.78 -6.59
C ASP A 186 22.17 -6.36 -6.09
N GLN A 187 21.31 -5.58 -6.78
CA GLN A 187 20.98 -4.20 -6.38
C GLN A 187 19.54 -3.99 -5.91
N GLY A 188 18.70 -5.03 -5.91
CA GLY A 188 17.29 -4.94 -5.46
C GLY A 188 16.43 -3.94 -6.23
N LYS A 189 16.85 -3.51 -7.44
CA LYS A 189 16.12 -2.56 -8.29
C LYS A 189 15.39 -3.33 -9.39
N HIS A 190 14.06 -3.36 -9.30
CA HIS A 190 13.21 -3.93 -10.37
C HIS A 190 12.92 -2.85 -11.42
N LYS A 191 13.02 -3.20 -12.70
CA LYS A 191 12.60 -2.33 -13.81
C LYS A 191 11.31 -2.88 -14.42
N PHE A 192 10.48 -1.96 -14.92
CA PHE A 192 9.30 -2.34 -15.69
C PHE A 192 9.67 -2.45 -17.16
N MET A 193 9.11 -3.44 -17.84
CA MET A 193 9.18 -3.49 -19.29
C MET A 193 8.44 -2.27 -19.85
N LEU A 194 9.11 -1.47 -20.68
CA LEU A 194 8.46 -0.38 -21.39
C LEU A 194 7.59 -0.97 -22.50
N MET A 195 6.36 -0.48 -22.60
CA MET A 195 5.43 -0.83 -23.67
C MET A 195 5.32 0.32 -24.66
N LEU A 196 5.03 0.00 -25.93
CA LEU A 196 4.80 1.03 -26.93
C LEU A 196 3.46 1.72 -26.64
N ASN A 197 3.51 3.01 -26.32
CA ASN A 197 2.31 3.82 -26.23
C ASN A 197 1.91 4.25 -27.66
N HIS A 198 0.85 3.65 -28.20
CA HIS A 198 0.38 3.92 -29.57
C HIS A 198 -0.04 5.39 -29.81
N ALA A 199 -0.46 6.12 -28.77
CA ALA A 199 -0.85 7.52 -28.92
C ALA A 199 0.36 8.46 -29.08
N THR A 200 1.48 8.15 -28.41
CA THR A 200 2.69 9.00 -28.42
C THR A 200 3.82 8.44 -29.28
N ASN A 201 3.70 7.19 -29.74
CA ASN A 201 4.74 6.40 -30.40
C ASN A 201 6.06 6.32 -29.58
N LYS A 202 5.97 6.41 -28.26
CA LYS A 202 7.10 6.31 -27.32
C LYS A 202 6.98 5.04 -26.49
N MET A 203 8.13 4.46 -26.14
CA MET A 203 8.19 3.40 -25.14
C MET A 203 7.98 4.00 -23.76
N THR A 204 6.86 3.68 -23.11
CA THR A 204 6.52 4.17 -21.76
C THR A 204 6.02 3.02 -20.88
N ASN A 205 6.08 3.24 -19.56
CA ASN A 205 5.47 2.34 -18.58
C ASN A 205 4.03 2.78 -18.21
N THR A 206 3.45 3.73 -18.95
CA THR A 206 2.15 4.33 -18.58
C THR A 206 1.02 3.31 -18.58
N GLY A 207 1.04 2.36 -19.53
CA GLY A 207 0.03 1.29 -19.61
C GLY A 207 0.13 0.22 -18.51
N THR A 208 1.21 0.22 -17.73
CA THR A 208 1.42 -0.68 -16.58
C THR A 208 1.55 0.08 -15.27
N ALA A 209 1.33 1.40 -15.26
CA ALA A 209 1.45 2.21 -14.07
C ALA A 209 0.32 1.92 -13.07
N PHE A 210 0.65 1.95 -11.77
CA PHE A 210 -0.34 1.95 -10.70
C PHE A 210 -0.95 3.35 -10.58
N SER A 211 -1.95 3.64 -11.41
CA SER A 211 -2.57 4.95 -11.56
C SER A 211 -4.09 4.83 -11.71
N SER A 212 -4.79 5.95 -11.50
CA SER A 212 -6.25 6.04 -11.64
C SER A 212 -6.73 5.59 -13.01
N ALA A 213 -6.05 6.03 -14.07
CA ALA A 213 -6.39 5.70 -15.45
C ALA A 213 -6.42 4.19 -15.74
N ASN A 214 -5.67 3.39 -14.97
CA ASN A 214 -5.57 1.95 -15.18
C ASN A 214 -6.33 1.13 -14.11
N TRP A 215 -6.54 1.67 -12.91
CA TRP A 215 -6.93 0.87 -11.73
C TRP A 215 -8.08 1.47 -10.90
N GLU A 216 -8.66 2.60 -11.30
CA GLU A 216 -9.74 3.24 -10.53
C GLU A 216 -10.97 2.34 -10.41
N THR A 217 -11.40 1.72 -11.50
CA THR A 217 -12.55 0.81 -11.51
C THR A 217 -12.36 -0.36 -10.55
N ASP A 218 -11.22 -1.06 -10.62
CA ASP A 218 -10.93 -2.21 -9.74
C ASP A 218 -10.82 -1.78 -8.28
N THR A 219 -10.21 -0.62 -8.01
CA THR A 219 -10.12 -0.08 -6.65
C THR A 219 -11.51 0.19 -6.07
N ILE A 220 -12.41 0.79 -6.85
CA ILE A 220 -13.79 1.05 -6.40
C ILE A 220 -14.54 -0.27 -6.15
N ALA A 221 -14.36 -1.28 -6.99
CA ALA A 221 -14.97 -2.60 -6.79
C ALA A 221 -14.50 -3.26 -5.47
N TYR A 222 -13.22 -3.16 -5.13
CA TYR A 222 -12.73 -3.63 -3.83
C TYR A 222 -13.25 -2.81 -2.67
N MET A 223 -13.38 -1.48 -2.80
CA MET A 223 -13.96 -0.64 -1.74
C MET A 223 -15.37 -1.10 -1.36
N GLN A 224 -16.20 -1.43 -2.35
CA GLN A 224 -17.56 -1.94 -2.12
C GLN A 224 -17.55 -3.25 -1.32
N GLN A 225 -16.66 -4.19 -1.65
CA GLN A 225 -16.51 -5.44 -0.89
C GLN A 225 -16.00 -5.21 0.53
N ILE A 226 -15.09 -4.23 0.72
CA ILE A 226 -14.51 -3.91 2.02
C ILE A 226 -15.53 -3.23 2.94
N GLU A 227 -16.46 -2.45 2.40
CA GLU A 227 -17.55 -1.84 3.15
C GLU A 227 -18.50 -2.88 3.78
N GLU A 228 -18.57 -4.08 3.20
CA GLU A 228 -19.34 -5.20 3.73
C GLU A 228 -18.59 -5.98 4.83
N LEU A 229 -17.30 -5.69 5.08
CA LEU A 229 -16.52 -6.41 6.07
C LEU A 229 -16.99 -6.11 7.50
N PRO A 230 -17.16 -7.16 8.33
CA PRO A 230 -17.38 -6.98 9.75
C PRO A 230 -16.25 -6.21 10.44
N PHE A 231 -16.59 -5.33 11.39
CA PHE A 231 -15.61 -4.50 12.10
C PHE A 231 -14.49 -5.32 12.79
N ASN A 232 -14.81 -6.51 13.31
CA ASN A 232 -13.83 -7.41 13.90
C ASN A 232 -12.81 -7.92 12.87
N ARG A 233 -13.20 -8.11 11.60
CA ARG A 233 -12.28 -8.48 10.52
C ARG A 233 -11.32 -7.34 10.21
N LEU A 234 -11.81 -6.11 10.09
CA LEU A 234 -10.95 -4.93 9.89
C LEU A 234 -9.94 -4.76 11.04
N LYS A 235 -10.39 -4.93 12.28
CA LYS A 235 -9.52 -4.90 13.46
C LYS A 235 -8.43 -5.98 13.37
N GLU A 236 -8.78 -7.19 12.95
CA GLU A 236 -7.84 -8.29 12.78
C GLU A 236 -6.78 -7.98 11.70
N ILE A 237 -7.20 -7.45 10.54
CA ILE A 237 -6.30 -7.04 9.45
C ILE A 237 -5.26 -6.04 9.97
N ILE A 238 -5.70 -5.00 10.70
CA ILE A 238 -4.81 -3.97 11.25
C ILE A 238 -3.81 -4.60 12.24
N GLN A 239 -4.31 -5.39 13.20
CA GLN A 239 -3.48 -6.03 14.23
C GLN A 239 -2.44 -6.98 13.64
N ARG A 240 -2.81 -7.77 12.63
CA ARG A 240 -1.88 -8.69 11.96
C ARG A 240 -0.89 -7.95 11.07
N SER A 241 -1.33 -6.89 10.39
CA SER A 241 -0.44 -6.07 9.54
C SER A 241 0.64 -5.35 10.36
N GLN A 242 0.33 -4.92 11.59
CA GLN A 242 1.29 -4.28 12.49
C GLN A 242 2.53 -5.14 12.76
N ARG A 243 2.41 -6.48 12.71
CA ARG A 243 3.54 -7.41 12.90
C ARG A 243 4.60 -7.31 11.79
N TYR A 244 4.22 -6.77 10.62
CA TYR A 244 5.12 -6.58 9.49
C TYR A 244 5.71 -5.16 9.43
N MET A 245 5.31 -4.26 10.31
CA MET A 245 5.90 -2.92 10.37
C MET A 245 7.31 -3.02 10.93
N LYS A 246 8.29 -2.42 10.25
CA LYS A 246 9.64 -2.28 10.80
C LYS A 246 9.57 -1.32 11.98
N HIS A 247 9.92 -1.76 13.18
CA HIS A 247 10.14 -0.84 14.29
C HIS A 247 11.36 0.01 13.95
N SER A 248 11.16 1.31 13.74
CA SER A 248 12.29 2.24 13.60
C SER A 248 13.00 2.31 14.95
N PRO A 249 14.30 1.99 15.04
CA PRO A 249 15.05 2.15 16.26
C PRO A 249 15.29 3.66 16.45
N HIS A 250 14.33 4.35 17.07
CA HIS A 250 14.56 5.75 17.43
C HIS A 250 15.35 5.82 18.74
N LYS A 251 16.65 6.10 18.60
CA LYS A 251 17.57 6.76 19.54
C LYS A 251 17.32 6.50 21.03
N GLY A 252 17.88 5.42 21.54
CA GLY A 252 18.49 5.38 22.86
C GLY A 252 19.97 5.06 22.67
N LEU A 253 20.85 6.01 22.97
CA LEU A 253 22.17 5.65 23.47
C LEU A 253 21.89 4.96 24.81
N ASP A 254 22.03 3.64 24.82
CA ASP A 254 22.84 2.91 25.81
C ASP A 254 22.82 1.41 25.49
N GLU A 255 24.02 0.93 25.18
CA GLU A 255 24.62 -0.39 25.41
C GLU A 255 23.82 -1.71 25.25
N LEU A 256 24.35 -2.52 24.32
CA LEU A 256 24.64 -3.96 24.38
C LEU A 256 23.47 -4.96 24.52
N GLU A 257 23.24 -5.78 23.49
CA GLU A 257 23.79 -7.15 23.37
C GLU A 257 23.26 -7.83 22.09
N ASP A 258 24.06 -8.77 21.60
CA ASP A 258 23.89 -9.57 20.39
C ASP A 258 22.59 -10.40 20.38
N ASP A 259 21.89 -10.46 19.23
CA ASP A 259 21.21 -11.70 18.83
C ASP A 259 21.04 -11.80 17.30
N ASP A 260 21.60 -12.87 16.76
CA ASP A 260 21.66 -13.31 15.37
C ASP A 260 20.46 -14.22 15.09
N GLY A 261 19.38 -13.70 14.50
CA GLY A 261 18.16 -14.50 14.36
C GLY A 261 17.15 -14.10 13.29
N SER A 262 17.47 -13.20 12.36
CA SER A 262 16.50 -12.71 11.35
C SER A 262 16.79 -13.18 9.92
N GLN A 263 17.05 -14.47 9.73
CA GLN A 263 17.01 -15.11 8.40
C GLN A 263 16.22 -16.43 8.48
N ASN A 264 15.17 -16.55 7.65
CA ASN A 264 14.42 -17.77 7.27
C ASN A 264 12.89 -17.86 7.56
N PHE A 265 12.20 -16.80 7.97
CA PHE A 265 10.74 -16.90 8.23
C PHE A 265 9.81 -16.60 7.02
N VAL A 266 10.34 -16.18 5.86
CA VAL A 266 9.53 -15.65 4.74
C VAL A 266 8.82 -16.73 3.89
N GLY A 267 9.31 -17.98 3.90
CA GLY A 267 8.89 -18.99 2.92
C GLY A 267 7.77 -19.95 3.36
N TYR A 268 7.41 -20.01 4.64
CA TYR A 268 6.62 -21.14 5.16
C TYR A 268 5.10 -21.02 4.93
N TYR A 269 4.54 -19.80 4.93
CA TYR A 269 3.08 -19.61 4.89
C TYR A 269 2.52 -19.33 3.48
N MET A 270 3.22 -18.61 2.60
CA MET A 270 2.80 -18.48 1.18
C MET A 270 2.89 -19.81 0.39
N ARG A 271 3.57 -20.84 0.93
CA ARG A 271 3.65 -22.18 0.33
C ARG A 271 2.40 -23.04 0.53
N ALA A 272 1.57 -22.74 1.54
CA ALA A 272 0.44 -23.58 1.91
C ALA A 272 -0.67 -23.65 0.83
N CYS A 273 -0.62 -22.76 -0.17
CA CYS A 273 -1.64 -22.67 -1.22
C CYS A 273 -1.18 -23.24 -2.58
N LEU A 274 -0.18 -24.11 -2.64
CA LEU A 274 0.20 -24.74 -3.92
C LEU A 274 -0.46 -26.13 -4.05
N PRO A 275 -1.10 -26.45 -5.19
CA PRO A 275 -1.55 -27.81 -5.43
C PRO A 275 -0.33 -28.73 -5.49
N ALA A 276 -0.39 -29.87 -4.80
CA ALA A 276 0.63 -30.91 -4.88
C ALA A 276 0.84 -31.29 -6.35
N SER A 277 2.05 -31.03 -6.86
CA SER A 277 2.43 -31.47 -8.19
C SER A 277 2.50 -33.00 -8.18
N ASN A 278 1.51 -33.65 -8.79
CA ASN A 278 1.57 -35.08 -9.08
C ASN A 278 2.75 -35.34 -10.02
N HIS A 279 3.82 -35.89 -9.46
CA HIS A 279 4.86 -36.63 -10.18
C HIS A 279 4.51 -38.11 -10.21
#